data_AF-A0A915PM04-F1
#
_entry.id   AF-A0A915PM04-F1
#
_cell.length_a   1.000
_cell.length_b   1.000
_cell.length_c   1.000
_cell.angle_alpha   90.00
_cell.angle_beta   90.00
_cell.angle_gamma   90.00
#
_symmetry.space_group_name_H-M   'P 1'
#
loop_
_entity.id
_entity.type
_entity.pdbx_description
1 polymer ?
#
loop_
_entity_poly.entity_id
_entity_poly.type
_entity_poly.pdbx_seq_one_letter_code
_entity_poly.pdbx_strand_id
1 'polypeptide(L)'
;MKTSGYIATAGNQGLLKILKLPTSTQNGNSSAATASTNLSVNQNLDGHSGVVYIAEWNEFYQKLTTTDSNGLIIVWLTQGDSWYEEMINNRNKSVVVGMAWSHNGAKIAIAYEDGLLL
;
A
#
# COMPACT_ATOMS: atom_id res chain seq x y z
N MET A 1 5.68 -5.26 -6.43
CA MET A 1 4.50 -4.39 -6.23
C MET A 1 4.50 -3.26 -7.22
N LYS A 2 5.36 -2.24 -7.13
CA LYS A 2 5.47 -1.24 -8.23
C LYS A 2 5.84 -1.92 -9.55
N THR A 3 6.75 -2.88 -9.47
CA THR A 3 7.18 -3.76 -10.58
C THR A 3 6.11 -4.77 -11.02
N SER A 4 5.10 -5.01 -10.19
CA SER A 4 4.01 -5.96 -10.44
C SER A 4 2.73 -5.26 -10.94
N GLY A 5 2.82 -3.95 -11.19
CA GLY A 5 1.70 -3.14 -11.71
C GLY A 5 0.71 -2.67 -10.65
N TYR A 6 1.00 -2.81 -9.35
CA TYR A 6 0.12 -2.31 -8.29
C TYR A 6 0.39 -0.84 -7.96
N ILE A 7 -0.68 -0.09 -7.74
CA ILE A 7 -0.69 1.30 -7.27
C ILE A 7 -1.54 1.34 -6.00
N ALA A 8 -1.00 1.95 -4.95
CA ALA A 8 -1.76 2.29 -3.75
C ALA A 8 -2.11 3.77 -3.81
N THR A 9 -3.37 4.09 -3.53
CA THR A 9 -3.84 5.46 -3.38
C THR A 9 -4.43 5.61 -2.00
N ALA A 10 -4.01 6.65 -1.30
CA ALA A 10 -4.41 6.94 0.07
C ALA A 10 -5.00 8.36 0.14
N GLY A 11 -5.86 8.60 1.13
CA GLY A 11 -6.49 9.90 1.31
C GLY A 11 -7.15 10.07 2.67
N ASN A 12 -8.11 10.99 2.73
CA ASN A 12 -8.79 11.36 3.97
C ASN A 12 -9.82 10.30 4.39
N GLN A 13 -10.18 10.31 5.68
CA GLN A 13 -11.24 9.46 6.24
C GLN A 13 -11.00 7.96 6.00
N GLY A 14 -9.75 7.51 6.15
CA GLY A 14 -9.39 6.10 5.99
C GLY A 14 -9.35 5.60 4.56
N LEU A 15 -9.55 6.46 3.55
CA LEU A 15 -9.55 6.04 2.16
C LEU A 15 -8.20 5.44 1.79
N LEU A 16 -8.19 4.15 1.52
CA LEU A 16 -7.04 3.41 1.00
C LEU A 16 -7.55 2.45 -0.07
N LYS A 17 -6.97 2.54 -1.27
CA LYS A 17 -7.29 1.64 -2.38
C LYS A 17 -6.05 1.06 -3.01
N ILE A 18 -6.19 -0.17 -3.49
CA ILE A 18 -5.21 -0.84 -4.33
C ILE A 18 -5.78 -1.02 -5.73
N LEU A 19 -5.01 -0.56 -6.69
CA LEU A 19 -5.32 -0.64 -8.11
C LEU A 19 -4.25 -1.50 -8.77
N LYS A 20 -4.63 -2.41 -9.66
CA LYS A 20 -3.67 -3.15 -10.51
C LYS A 20 -3.84 -2.71 -11.95
N LEU A 21 -2.73 -2.28 -12.54
CA LEU A 21 -2.65 -1.93 -13.93
C LEU A 21 -2.73 -3.21 -14.80
N PRO A 22 -3.41 -3.15 -15.95
CA PRO A 22 -3.39 -4.25 -16.90
C PRO A 22 -1.96 -4.44 -17.43
N THR A 23 -1.52 -5.69 -17.50
CA THR A 23 -0.28 -6.04 -18.18
C THR A 23 -0.52 -5.94 -19.68
N SER A 24 0.13 -4.98 -20.36
CA SER A 24 0.01 -4.86 -21.81
C SER A 24 0.73 -6.03 -22.48
N THR A 25 0.01 -7.12 -22.77
CA THR A 25 0.46 -8.11 -23.73
C THR A 25 0.23 -7.54 -25.13
N GLN A 26 1.20 -6.79 -25.64
CA GLN A 26 1.25 -6.37 -27.03
C GLN A 26 1.42 -7.61 -27.93
N ASN A 27 0.30 -8.24 -28.32
CA ASN A 27 0.26 -9.03 -29.53
C ASN A 27 -0.07 -8.07 -30.68
N GLY A 28 0.81 -8.04 -31.69
CA GLY A 28 0.83 -7.03 -32.74
C GLY A 28 -0.49 -6.80 -33.47
N ASN A 29 -0.60 -5.58 -34.00
CA ASN A 29 -1.70 -5.01 -34.81
C ASN A 29 -3.00 -4.70 -34.06
N SER A 30 -3.18 -3.43 -33.67
CA SER A 30 -4.29 -2.61 -34.20
C SER A 30 -4.26 -1.17 -33.67
N SER A 31 -4.78 -0.30 -34.54
CA SER A 31 -4.99 1.14 -34.48
C SER A 31 -5.42 1.74 -33.14
N ALA A 32 -4.97 2.97 -32.92
CA ALA A 32 -5.43 3.91 -31.90
C ALA A 32 -6.97 3.97 -31.82
N ALA A 33 -7.52 3.21 -30.87
CA ALA A 33 -8.89 3.32 -30.39
C ALA A 33 -8.79 3.41 -28.87
N THR A 34 -9.57 4.31 -28.28
CA THR A 34 -9.68 4.61 -26.86
C THR A 34 -9.81 3.31 -26.05
N ALA A 35 -8.68 2.75 -25.62
CA ALA A 35 -8.66 1.57 -24.79
C ALA A 35 -9.17 2.01 -23.43
N SER A 36 -10.40 1.61 -23.10
CA SER A 36 -10.87 1.58 -21.72
C SER A 36 -9.90 0.68 -20.96
N THR A 37 -8.88 1.28 -20.33
CA THR A 37 -7.96 0.59 -19.45
C THR A 37 -8.74 0.21 -18.19
N ASN A 38 -9.46 -0.90 -18.26
CA ASN A 38 -10.08 -1.50 -17.09
C ASN A 38 -8.97 -1.95 -16.14
N LEU A 39 -9.03 -1.47 -14.90
CA LEU A 39 -8.13 -1.89 -13.84
C LEU A 39 -8.45 -3.33 -13.49
N SER A 40 -7.43 -4.19 -13.43
CA SER A 40 -7.61 -5.62 -13.13
C SER A 40 -7.92 -5.86 -11.65
N VAL A 41 -7.51 -4.93 -10.78
CA VAL A 41 -7.89 -4.89 -9.36
C VAL A 41 -8.27 -3.46 -9.00
N ASN A 42 -9.33 -3.32 -8.21
CA ASN A 42 -9.76 -2.07 -7.59
C ASN A 42 -10.41 -2.39 -6.25
N GLN A 43 -9.57 -2.61 -5.24
CA GLN A 43 -9.99 -3.03 -3.92
C GLN A 43 -9.85 -1.87 -2.93
N ASN A 44 -10.87 -1.67 -2.08
CA ASN A 44 -10.77 -0.84 -0.89
C ASN A 44 -10.14 -1.65 0.25
N LEU A 45 -9.23 -1.02 0.99
CA LEU A 45 -8.63 -1.59 2.19
C LEU A 45 -9.16 -0.86 3.41
N ASP A 46 -10.10 -1.49 4.12
CA ASP A 46 -10.80 -0.90 5.24
C ASP A 46 -10.07 -1.20 6.56
N GLY A 47 -9.85 -0.18 7.39
CA GLY A 47 -9.21 -0.33 8.70
C GLY A 47 -8.71 0.98 9.30
N HIS A 48 -8.25 1.88 8.43
CA HIS A 48 -7.92 3.25 8.83
C HIS A 48 -9.18 4.10 9.03
N SER A 49 -9.11 5.03 9.97
CA SER A 49 -10.14 6.06 10.20
C SER A 49 -9.60 7.48 10.03
N GLY A 50 -8.28 7.65 10.12
CA GLY A 50 -7.58 8.90 9.91
C GLY A 50 -7.19 9.13 8.45
N VAL A 51 -6.48 10.23 8.20
CA VAL A 51 -5.87 10.45 6.87
C VAL A 51 -4.67 9.52 6.74
N VAL A 52 -4.61 8.74 5.66
CA VAL A 52 -3.49 7.83 5.41
C VAL A 52 -2.39 8.60 4.68
N TYR A 53 -1.26 8.85 5.35
CA TYR A 53 -0.19 9.69 4.80
C TYR A 53 1.02 8.91 4.27
N ILE A 54 1.26 7.70 4.78
CA ILE A 54 2.42 6.89 4.39
C ILE A 54 1.93 5.52 3.93
N ALA A 55 2.47 5.06 2.81
CA ALA A 55 2.22 3.75 2.21
C ALA A 55 3.53 3.21 1.63
N GLU A 56 4.12 2.24 2.31
CA GLU A 56 5.44 1.68 1.97
C GLU A 56 5.34 0.23 1.51
N TRP A 57 5.90 -0.05 0.35
CA TRP A 57 5.89 -1.39 -0.24
C TRP A 57 7.03 -2.23 0.31
N ASN A 58 6.71 -3.46 0.69
CA ASN A 58 7.69 -4.53 0.85
C ASN A 58 7.66 -5.39 -0.42
N GLU A 59 8.54 -5.04 -1.35
CA GLU A 59 8.65 -5.70 -2.65
C GLU A 59 9.02 -7.19 -2.55
N PHE A 60 9.84 -7.54 -1.55
CA PHE A 60 10.34 -8.90 -1.37
C PHE A 60 9.25 -9.87 -0.91
N TYR A 61 8.42 -9.44 0.06
CA TYR A 61 7.36 -10.28 0.63
C TYR A 61 5.96 -9.95 0.12
N GLN A 62 5.85 -9.06 -0.87
CA GLN A 62 4.56 -8.66 -1.46
C GLN A 62 3.59 -8.10 -0.42
N LYS A 63 4.09 -7.22 0.44
CA LYS A 63 3.28 -6.54 1.47
C LYS A 63 3.20 -5.05 1.20
N LEU A 64 2.19 -4.43 1.80
CA LEU A 64 2.04 -2.99 1.89
C LEU A 64 1.93 -2.63 3.36
N THR A 65 2.65 -1.60 3.81
CA THR A 65 2.52 -1.07 5.17
C THR A 65 2.02 0.35 5.10
N THR A 66 0.90 0.61 5.76
CA THR A 66 0.27 1.93 5.79
C THR A 66 0.18 2.47 7.19
N THR A 67 0.16 3.81 7.31
CA THR A 67 -0.15 4.46 8.57
C THR A 67 -1.05 5.68 8.37
N ASP A 68 -1.88 5.97 9.38
CA ASP A 68 -2.76 7.13 9.38
C ASP A 68 -2.38 8.21 10.41
N SER A 69 -3.12 9.31 10.37
CA SER A 69 -3.01 10.45 11.27
C SER A 69 -3.20 10.13 12.76
N ASN A 70 -3.72 8.95 13.10
CA ASN A 70 -3.90 8.50 14.49
C ASN A 70 -2.72 7.64 14.97
N GLY A 71 -1.73 7.39 14.10
CA GLY A 71 -0.60 6.50 14.39
C GLY A 71 -0.93 5.01 14.30
N LEU A 72 -2.09 4.66 13.72
CA LEU A 72 -2.43 3.27 13.41
C LEU A 72 -1.52 2.80 12.27
N ILE A 73 -0.91 1.63 12.41
CA ILE A 73 -0.13 0.98 11.37
C ILE A 73 -0.84 -0.31 11.00
N ILE A 74 -1.03 -0.53 9.70
CA ILE A 74 -1.58 -1.78 9.17
C ILE A 74 -0.60 -2.35 8.15
N VAL A 75 -0.28 -3.65 8.29
CA VAL A 75 0.42 -4.42 7.27
C VAL A 75 -0.60 -5.23 6.51
N TRP A 76 -0.62 -5.04 5.21
CA TRP A 76 -1.46 -5.75 4.26
C TRP A 76 -0.62 -6.77 3.51
N LEU A 77 -1.19 -7.94 3.29
CA LEU A 77 -0.58 -9.00 2.50
C LEU A 77 -1.50 -9.34 1.34
N THR A 78 -0.90 -9.73 0.21
CA THR A 78 -1.64 -10.19 -0.97
C THR A 78 -1.57 -11.71 -1.10
N GLN A 79 -2.69 -12.31 -1.51
CA GLN A 79 -2.74 -13.68 -2.03
C GLN A 79 -3.43 -13.64 -3.37
N GLY A 80 -2.65 -13.85 -4.44
CA GLY A 80 -3.12 -13.61 -5.80
C GLY A 80 -3.34 -12.11 -6.03
N ASP A 81 -4.60 -11.75 -6.28
CA ASP A 81 -5.03 -10.37 -6.57
C ASP A 81 -5.94 -9.79 -5.48
N SER A 82 -6.05 -10.49 -4.34
CA SER A 82 -6.81 -10.08 -3.17
C SER A 82 -5.88 -9.65 -2.04
N TRP A 83 -6.23 -8.54 -1.41
CA TRP A 83 -5.49 -7.97 -0.28
C TRP A 83 -6.25 -8.14 1.03
N TYR A 84 -5.50 -8.36 2.11
CA TYR A 84 -6.07 -8.55 3.43
C TYR A 84 -5.13 -7.99 4.50
N GLU A 85 -5.71 -7.65 5.63
CA GLU A 85 -4.98 -7.26 6.83
C GLU A 85 -4.21 -8.46 7.38
N GLU A 86 -2.90 -8.31 7.56
CA GLU A 86 -2.04 -9.30 8.19
C GLU A 86 -1.73 -8.92 9.64
N MET A 87 -1.48 -7.64 9.91
CA MET A 87 -1.10 -7.15 11.23
C MET A 87 -1.58 -5.72 11.45
N ILE A 88 -2.07 -5.46 12.66
CA ILE A 88 -2.30 -4.10 13.17
C ILE A 88 -1.29 -3.82 14.29
N ASN A 89 -0.70 -2.63 14.26
CA ASN A 89 0.00 -2.06 15.41
C ASN A 89 -0.53 -0.67 15.71
N ASN A 90 -0.98 -0.46 16.94
CA ASN A 90 -1.43 0.85 17.41
C ASN A 90 -0.87 1.13 18.80
N ARG A 91 0.09 2.05 18.87
CA ARG A 91 0.70 2.46 20.16
C ARG A 91 -0.20 3.39 20.97
N ASN A 92 -1.23 4.00 20.37
CA ASN A 92 -2.09 5.01 21.00
C ASN A 92 -1.31 6.11 21.75
N LYS A 93 -0.14 6.50 21.21
CA LYS A 93 0.80 7.40 21.91
C LYS A 93 1.37 8.49 21.04
N SER A 94 1.77 8.17 19.81
CA SER A 94 2.40 9.12 18.89
C SER A 94 2.06 8.72 17.46
N VAL A 95 2.08 9.69 16.57
CA VAL A 95 1.95 9.48 15.12
C VAL A 95 3.26 9.01 14.51
N VAL A 96 3.16 8.29 13.40
CA VAL A 96 4.29 7.85 12.58
C VAL A 96 4.61 8.95 11.57
N VAL A 97 5.88 9.33 11.51
CA VAL A 97 6.37 10.38 10.60
C VAL A 97 7.25 9.84 9.48
N GLY A 98 7.70 8.59 9.58
CA GLY A 98 8.47 7.92 8.55
C GLY A 98 8.48 6.41 8.70
N MET A 99 8.49 5.70 7.58
CA MET A 99 8.67 4.25 7.53
C MET A 99 9.60 3.88 6.38
N ALA A 100 10.42 2.86 6.57
CA ALA A 100 11.24 2.32 5.48
C ALA A 100 11.51 0.83 5.69
N TRP A 101 11.20 0.02 4.69
CA TRP A 101 11.61 -1.38 4.67
C TRP A 101 13.10 -1.51 4.35
N SER A 102 13.77 -2.47 4.99
CA SER A 102 15.11 -2.87 4.60
C SER A 102 15.13 -3.39 3.17
N HIS A 103 16.28 -3.34 2.50
CA HIS A 103 16.40 -3.78 1.10
C HIS A 103 15.92 -5.22 0.87
N ASN A 104 16.17 -6.11 1.83
CA ASN A 104 15.71 -7.51 1.80
C ASN A 104 14.29 -7.72 2.36
N GLY A 105 13.59 -6.65 2.74
CA GLY A 105 12.23 -6.69 3.28
C GLY A 105 12.07 -7.37 4.65
N ALA A 106 13.15 -7.82 5.29
CA ALA A 106 13.08 -8.58 6.54
C ALA A 106 12.78 -7.71 7.77
N LYS A 107 13.05 -6.41 7.69
CA LYS A 107 12.84 -5.45 8.78
C LYS A 107 12.25 -4.16 8.24
N ILE A 108 11.53 -3.45 9.09
CA ILE A 108 11.05 -2.09 8.83
C ILE A 108 11.57 -1.17 9.93
N ALA A 109 12.03 0.02 9.55
CA ALA A 109 12.31 1.10 10.47
C ALA A 109 11.09 2.03 10.55
N ILE A 110 10.70 2.45 11.76
CA ILE A 110 9.53 3.29 12.00
C ILE A 110 9.93 4.46 12.89
N ALA A 111 9.84 5.67 12.37
CA ALA A 111 10.10 6.91 13.10
C ALA A 111 8.77 7.53 13.58
N TYR A 112 8.71 7.88 14.86
CA TYR A 112 7.58 8.54 15.48
C TYR A 112 7.89 10.01 15.79
N GLU A 113 6.84 10.83 15.85
CA GLU A 113 6.95 12.25 16.20
C GLU A 113 7.51 12.47 17.61
N ASP A 114 7.24 11.56 18.56
CA ASP A 114 7.78 11.57 19.92
C ASP A 114 9.29 11.26 20.03
N GLY A 115 9.98 11.11 18.88
CA GLY A 115 11.40 10.83 18.80
C GLY A 115 11.77 9.36 18.96
N LEU A 116 10.79 8.46 19.14
CA LEU A 116 11.04 7.02 19.14
C LEU A 116 11.34 6.53 17.72
N LEU A 117 12.37 5.68 17.60
CA LEU A 117 12.69 4.91 16.40
C LEU A 117 12.65 3.42 16.74
N LEU A 118 11.87 2.66 15.98
CA LEU A 118 11.76 1.19 16.09
C LEU A 118 12.28 0.50 14.84
#